data_AF-A0A0D8IVR3-F1
#
_entry.id   AF-A0A0D8IVR3-F1
#
_cell.length_a   1.000
_cell.length_b   1.000
_cell.length_c   1.000
_cell.angle_alpha   90.00
_cell.angle_beta   90.00
_cell.angle_gamma   90.00
#
_symmetry.space_group_name_H-M   'P 1'
#
loop_
_entity.id
_entity.type
_entity.pdbx_description
1 polymer ?
#
loop_
_entity_poly.entity_id
_entity_poly.type
_entity_poly.pdbx_seq_one_letter_code
_entity_poly.pdbx_strand_id
1 'polypeptide(L)' 'MERIQKRKNAVAFAYAINSIEGVPPSPIARRLSDQWQQEEISSTEMVRALVEHYSALGRK' A
#
# COMPACT_ATOMS: atom_id res chain seq x y z
N MET A 1 -9.60 15.94 6.87
CA MET A 1 -9.97 15.00 7.96
C MET A 1 -10.74 13.79 7.44
N GLU A 2 -11.87 13.96 6.74
CA GLU A 2 -12.69 12.83 6.25
C GLU A 2 -11.95 11.87 5.28
N ARG A 3 -11.17 12.43 4.34
CA ARG A 3 -10.44 11.63 3.33
C ARG A 3 -9.33 10.77 3.95
N ILE A 4 -8.51 11.33 4.84
CA ILE A 4 -7.50 10.59 5.61
C ILE A 4 -8.13 9.43 6.38
N GLN A 5 -9.26 9.65 7.06
CA GLN A 5 -9.92 8.56 7.80
C GLN A 5 -10.45 7.46 6.87
N LYS A 6 -11.02 7.82 5.72
CA LYS A 6 -11.43 6.86 4.68
C LYS A 6 -10.25 6.02 4.20
N ARG A 7 -9.09 6.64 3.97
CA ARG A 7 -7.87 5.92 3.56
C ARG A 7 -7.32 5.01 4.66
N LYS A 8 -7.30 5.45 5.91
CA LYS A 8 -6.92 4.63 7.07
C LYS A 8 -7.78 3.37 7.18
N ASN A 9 -9.10 3.53 7.04
CA ASN A 9 -10.03 2.40 7.05
C ASN A 9 -9.78 1.45 5.87
N ALA A 10 -9.50 1.98 4.67
CA ALA A 10 -9.17 1.17 3.50
C ALA A 10 -7.90 0.34 3.70
N VAL A 11 -6.83 0.93 4.26
CA VAL A 11 -5.58 0.21 4.57
C VAL A 11 -5.83 -0.88 5.61
N ALA A 12 -6.55 -0.57 6.69
CA ALA A 12 -6.88 -1.55 7.72
C ALA A 12 -7.68 -2.74 7.14
N PHE A 13 -8.65 -2.47 6.27
CA PHE A 13 -9.45 -3.52 5.61
C PHE A 13 -8.60 -4.38 4.67
N ALA A 14 -7.75 -3.77 3.84
CA ALA A 14 -6.84 -4.50 2.97
C ALA A 14 -5.88 -5.40 3.76
N TYR A 15 -5.39 -4.93 4.91
CA TYR A 15 -4.50 -5.73 5.76
C TYR A 15 -5.23 -6.87 6.45
N ALA A 16 -6.47 -6.66 6.87
CA ALA A 16 -7.31 -7.71 7.41
C ALA A 16 -7.53 -8.84 6.38
N ILE A 17 -7.87 -8.49 5.13
CA ILE A 17 -8.00 -9.47 4.03
C ILE A 17 -6.69 -10.23 3.83
N ASN A 18 -5.58 -9.51 3.68
CA ASN A 18 -4.26 -10.13 3.50
C ASN A 18 -3.88 -11.07 4.66
N SER A 19 -4.27 -10.73 5.89
CA SER A 19 -4.04 -11.57 7.07
C SER A 19 -4.90 -12.83 7.07
N ILE A 20 -6.17 -12.74 6.63
CA ILE A 20 -7.08 -13.88 6.50
C ILE A 20 -6.52 -14.89 5.48
N GLU A 21 -6.00 -14.38 4.37
CA GLU A 21 -5.46 -15.19 3.27
C GLU A 21 -4.00 -15.64 3.50
N GLY A 22 -3.39 -15.31 4.65
CA GLY A 22 -2.00 -15.68 4.95
C GLY A 22 -0.94 -15.01 4.05
N VAL A 23 -1.30 -13.91 3.37
CA VAL A 23 -0.44 -13.18 2.42
C VAL A 23 -0.19 -11.75 2.90
N PRO A 24 0.61 -11.56 3.99
CA PRO A 24 0.85 -10.24 4.53
C PRO A 24 1.52 -9.32 3.49
N PRO A 25 1.18 -8.02 3.49
CA PRO A 25 1.79 -7.08 2.54
C PRO A 25 3.30 -7.00 2.75
N SER A 26 4.04 -6.83 1.66
CA SER A 26 5.50 -6.66 1.70
C SER A 26 5.90 -5.41 2.50
N PRO A 27 7.15 -5.32 3.00
CA PRO A 27 7.62 -4.12 3.70
C PRO A 27 7.48 -2.82 2.88
N ILE A 28 7.73 -2.89 1.56
CA ILE A 28 7.56 -1.73 0.68
C ILE A 28 6.08 -1.35 0.52
N ALA A 29 5.19 -2.34 0.37
CA ALA A 29 3.76 -2.09 0.28
C ALA A 29 3.22 -1.47 1.58
N ARG A 30 3.69 -1.94 2.74
CA ARG A 30 3.35 -1.34 4.04
C ARG A 30 3.73 0.13 4.12
N ARG A 31 5.00 0.44 3.82
CA ARG A 31 5.49 1.82 3.81
C ARG A 31 4.68 2.72 2.89
N LEU A 32 4.40 2.27 1.66
CA LEU A 32 3.65 3.06 0.69
C LEU A 32 2.18 3.25 1.10
N SER A 33 1.55 2.23 1.69
CA SER A 33 0.21 2.37 2.27
C SER A 33 0.17 3.41 3.39
N ASP A 34 1.19 3.44 4.25
CA ASP A 34 1.31 4.42 5.34
C ASP A 34 1.42 5.85 4.82
N GLN A 35 2.28 6.07 3.82
CA GLN A 35 2.41 7.37 3.15
C GLN A 35 1.10 7.77 2.45
N TRP A 36 0.45 6.83 1.76
CA TRP A 36 -0.79 7.09 1.05
C TRP A 36 -1.95 7.44 2.00
N GLN A 37 -2.11 6.74 3.12
CA GLN A 37 -3.20 7.01 4.06
C GLN A 37 -3.07 8.37 4.76
N GLN A 38 -1.86 8.90 4.87
CA GLN A 38 -1.57 10.24 5.39
C GLN A 38 -1.56 11.32 4.31
N GLU A 39 -1.85 10.97 3.05
CA GLU A 39 -1.81 11.86 1.88
C GLU A 39 -0.43 12.45 1.56
N GLU A 40 0.65 11.82 2.03
CA GLU A 40 2.03 12.17 1.67
C GLU A 40 2.34 11.81 0.22
N ILE A 41 1.63 10.81 -0.33
CA ILE A 41 1.69 10.42 -1.74
C ILE A 41 0.29 10.22 -2.33
N SER A 42 0.17 10.46 -3.62
CA SER A 42 -1.02 10.14 -4.43
C SER A 42 -1.12 8.64 -4.71
N SER A 43 -2.32 8.20 -5.12
CA SER A 43 -2.52 6.82 -5.57
C SER A 43 -1.64 6.47 -6.77
N THR A 44 -1.42 7.43 -7.68
CA THR A 44 -0.57 7.26 -8.86
C THR A 44 0.88 7.03 -8.48
N GLU A 45 1.41 7.82 -7.54
CA GLU A 45 2.77 7.65 -7.01
C GLU A 45 2.94 6.30 -6.30
N MET A 46 1.95 5.90 -5.49
CA MET A 46 1.94 4.59 -4.83
C MET A 46 2.00 3.44 -5.84
N VAL A 47 1.13 3.44 -6.85
CA VAL A 47 1.07 2.39 -7.88
C VAL A 47 2.37 2.34 -8.68
N ARG A 48 2.89 3.51 -9.09
CA ARG A 48 4.16 3.61 -9.81
C ARG A 48 5.30 3.00 -9.01
N ALA A 49 5.44 3.37 -7.74
CA ALA A 49 6.51 2.86 -6.87
C ALA A 49 6.41 1.33 -6.67
N LEU A 50 5.19 0.78 -6.54
CA LEU A 50 4.98 -0.66 -6.47
C LEU A 50 5.40 -1.36 -7.77
N VAL A 51 4.94 -0.86 -8.92
CA VAL A 51 5.28 -1.43 -10.24
C VAL A 51 6.78 -1.41 -10.47
N GLU A 52 7.45 -0.29 -10.20
CA GLU A 52 8.90 -0.16 -10.36
C GLU A 52 9.65 -1.16 -9.48
N HIS A 53 9.26 -1.29 -8.20
CA HIS A 53 9.88 -2.23 -7.27
C HIS A 53 9.76 -3.69 -7.73
N TYR A 54 8.55 -4.15 -8.04
CA TYR A 54 8.31 -5.54 -8.42
C TYR A 54 8.84 -5.87 -9.83
N SER A 55 8.81 -4.90 -10.75
CA SER A 55 9.42 -5.07 -12.07
C SER A 55 10.94 -5.24 -11.99
N ALA A 56 11.60 -4.59 -11.03
CA ALA A 56 13.04 -4.76 -10.82
C ALA A 56 13.40 -6.14 -10.24
N LEU A 57 12.51 -6.74 -9.44
CA LEU A 57 12.70 -8.09 -8.91
C LEU A 57 12.59 -9.16 -10.00
N GLY A 58 11.66 -9.01 -10.95
CA GLY A 58 11.46 -9.96 -12.06
C GLY A 58 12.52 -9.90 -13.17
N ARG A 59 13.50 -8.98 -13.09
CA ARG A 59 14.62 -8.85 -14.04
C ARG A 59 15.92 -9.49 -13.53
N LYS A 60 15.91 -10.08 -12.33
CA LYS A 60 17.04 -10.81 -11.74
C LYS A 60 16.86 -12.31 -11.94
#